data_AF-A0A5E4JCP2-F1
#
_entry.id   AF-A0A5E4JCP2-F1
#
_cell.length_a   1.000
_cell.length_b   1.000
_cell.length_c   1.000
_cell.angle_alpha   90.00
_cell.angle_beta   90.00
_cell.angle_gamma   90.00
#
_symmetry.space_group_name_H-M   'P 1'
#
loop_
_entity.id
_entity.type
_entity.pdbx_description
1 polymer ?
#
loop_
_entity_poly.entity_id
_entity_poly.type
_entity_poly.pdbx_seq_one_letter_code
_entity_poly.pdbx_strand_id
1 'polypeptide(L)'
;MLPQEWFGKKKMLSICSGGLHVGILKPVFDLLGTNIGVQIGGGIHSHPDGTHAGAMAVRQAIDAYMKDIAIEEYAEKNKELKRALDKWGTKVYE
;
A
#
# COMPACT_ATOMS: atom_id res chain seq x y z
N MET A 1 -4.11 -19.84 15.84
CA MET A 1 -3.39 -20.52 14.75
C MET A 1 -2.56 -21.62 15.39
N LEU A 2 -2.73 -22.88 14.96
CA LEU A 2 -1.93 -23.99 15.50
C LEU A 2 -0.47 -23.86 15.00
N PRO A 3 0.52 -24.29 15.80
CA PRO A 3 1.92 -24.23 15.38
C PRO A 3 2.13 -25.12 14.14
N GLN A 4 2.69 -24.55 13.07
CA GLN A 4 3.03 -25.25 11.83
C GLN A 4 4.54 -25.40 11.73
N GLU A 5 5.03 -26.64 11.62
CA GLU A 5 6.44 -26.90 11.36
C GLU A 5 6.74 -26.84 9.86
N TRP A 6 7.85 -26.19 9.51
CA TRP A 6 8.28 -25.99 8.12
C TRP A 6 9.59 -26.71 7.79
N PHE A 7 10.07 -27.65 8.63
CA PHE A 7 11.21 -28.56 8.38
C PHE A 7 12.44 -27.92 7.68
N GLY A 8 12.88 -26.76 8.19
CA GLY A 8 14.05 -26.06 7.64
C GLY A 8 13.87 -25.45 6.25
N LYS A 9 12.65 -25.41 5.71
CA LYS A 9 12.35 -24.72 4.45
C LYS A 9 12.52 -23.20 4.62
N LYS A 10 13.08 -22.55 3.60
CA LYS A 10 13.21 -21.08 3.57
C LYS A 10 11.83 -20.44 3.53
N LYS A 11 11.70 -19.27 4.17
CA LYS A 11 10.48 -18.46 4.09
C LYS A 11 10.31 -17.93 2.65
N MET A 12 9.07 -17.94 2.16
CA MET A 12 8.71 -17.25 0.92
C MET A 12 8.15 -15.87 1.26
N LEU A 13 8.39 -14.89 0.39
CA LEU A 13 7.77 -13.57 0.53
C LEU A 13 6.29 -13.68 0.17
N SER A 14 5.42 -13.34 1.13
CA SER A 14 3.98 -13.26 0.89
C SER A 14 3.67 -12.05 -0.01
N ILE A 15 2.82 -12.25 -1.01
CA ILE A 15 2.40 -11.20 -1.95
C ILE A 15 0.92 -10.90 -1.75
N CYS A 16 0.60 -9.63 -1.50
CA CYS A 16 -0.76 -9.11 -1.48
C CYS A 16 -1.08 -8.47 -2.82
N SER A 17 -2.17 -8.89 -3.45
CA SER A 17 -2.61 -8.42 -4.76
C SER A 17 -4.14 -8.44 -4.83
N GLY A 18 -4.70 -7.65 -5.75
CA GLY A 18 -6.14 -7.52 -5.96
C GLY A 18 -6.72 -6.29 -5.27
N GLY A 19 -7.29 -5.37 -6.05
CA GLY A 19 -7.99 -4.18 -5.53
C GLY A 19 -7.12 -3.12 -4.84
N LEU A 20 -5.80 -3.31 -4.73
CA LEU A 20 -4.92 -2.40 -4.00
C LEU A 20 -4.82 -1.01 -4.63
N HIS A 21 -4.83 0.02 -3.77
CA HIS A 21 -4.51 1.42 -4.04
C HIS A 21 -4.01 2.11 -2.76
N VAL A 22 -3.51 3.34 -2.86
CA VAL A 22 -2.81 4.04 -1.75
C VAL A 22 -3.61 4.10 -0.44
N GLY A 23 -4.92 4.30 -0.53
CA GLY A 23 -5.79 4.48 0.63
C GLY A 23 -6.02 3.24 1.48
N ILE A 24 -5.68 2.04 0.98
CA ILE A 24 -5.86 0.77 1.71
C ILE A 24 -4.54 0.10 2.06
N LEU A 25 -3.39 0.76 1.86
CA LEU A 25 -2.10 0.17 2.22
C LEU A 25 -1.88 0.10 3.73
N LYS A 26 -2.30 1.12 4.49
CA LYS A 26 -2.22 1.11 5.96
C LYS A 26 -2.90 -0.13 6.58
N PRO A 27 -4.19 -0.41 6.33
CA PRO A 27 -4.85 -1.58 6.94
C PRO A 27 -4.21 -2.91 6.50
N VAL A 28 -3.66 -3.00 5.28
CA VAL A 28 -2.90 -4.18 4.85
C VAL A 28 -1.65 -4.38 5.70
N PHE A 29 -0.89 -3.31 5.96
CA PHE A 29 0.33 -3.39 6.78
C PHE A 29 0.03 -3.59 8.27
N ASP A 30 -1.03 -2.99 8.80
CA ASP A 30 -1.47 -3.21 10.17
C ASP A 30 -1.85 -4.69 10.39
N LEU A 31 -2.47 -5.34 9.38
CA LEU A 31 -2.92 -6.72 9.46
C LEU A 31 -1.79 -7.74 9.26
N LEU A 32 -0.90 -7.51 8.28
CA LEU A 32 0.05 -8.51 7.79
C LEU A 32 1.51 -8.20 8.16
N GLY A 33 1.78 -7.00 8.69
CA GLY A 33 3.11 -6.48 8.86
C GLY A 33 3.74 -6.00 7.55
N THR A 34 5.01 -5.63 7.62
CA THR A 34 5.76 -4.97 6.53
C THR A 34 6.68 -5.90 5.75
N ASN A 35 6.84 -7.16 6.17
CA ASN A 35 7.64 -8.17 5.46
C ASN A 35 6.80 -8.91 4.40
N ILE A 36 6.19 -8.13 3.50
CA ILE A 36 5.33 -8.59 2.42
C ILE A 36 5.67 -7.83 1.13
N GLY A 37 5.34 -8.42 -0.02
CA GLY A 37 5.25 -7.70 -1.28
C GLY A 37 3.82 -7.20 -1.52
N VAL A 38 3.65 -5.98 -2.02
CA VAL A 38 2.36 -5.47 -2.49
C VAL A 38 2.41 -5.31 -4.00
N GLN A 39 1.49 -5.97 -4.71
CA GLN A 39 1.35 -5.85 -6.15
C GLN A 39 0.15 -4.96 -6.46
N ILE A 40 0.45 -3.77 -6.96
CA ILE A 40 -0.55 -2.73 -7.21
C ILE A 40 -0.65 -2.49 -8.70
N GLY A 41 -1.61 -3.14 -9.35
CA GLY A 41 -1.86 -2.99 -10.79
C GLY A 41 -2.64 -1.72 -11.10
N GLY A 42 -3.97 -1.84 -11.17
CA GLY A 42 -4.86 -0.72 -11.49
C GLY A 42 -4.69 0.50 -10.58
N GLY A 43 -4.35 0.31 -9.31
CA GLY A 43 -4.07 1.41 -8.36
C GLY A 43 -2.88 2.30 -8.77
N ILE A 44 -1.89 1.76 -9.49
CA ILE A 44 -0.77 2.51 -10.07
C ILE A 44 -1.17 3.06 -11.44
N HIS A 45 -1.54 2.17 -12.37
CA HIS A 45 -1.67 2.54 -13.78
C HIS A 45 -2.82 3.49 -14.08
N SER A 46 -3.85 3.51 -13.23
CA SER A 46 -5.00 4.39 -13.42
C SER A 46 -4.87 5.73 -12.69
N HIS A 47 -3.71 6.03 -12.09
CA HIS A 47 -3.47 7.32 -11.47
C HIS A 47 -3.80 8.48 -12.44
N PRO A 48 -4.47 9.56 -12.00
CA PRO A 48 -4.90 10.65 -12.88
C PRO A 48 -3.78 11.27 -13.73
N ASP A 49 -2.55 11.25 -13.19
CA ASP A 49 -1.36 11.80 -13.84
C ASP A 49 -0.44 10.70 -14.42
N GLY A 50 -0.96 9.49 -14.63
CA GLY A 50 -0.29 8.37 -15.30
C GLY A 50 0.53 7.44 -14.40
N THR A 51 1.05 6.35 -14.99
CA THR A 51 1.71 5.23 -14.30
C THR A 51 2.85 5.66 -13.38
N HIS A 52 3.73 6.56 -13.82
CA HIS A 52 4.87 6.99 -13.01
C HIS A 52 4.41 7.73 -11.75
N ALA A 53 3.42 8.63 -11.90
CA ALA A 53 2.81 9.30 -10.76
C ALA A 53 2.09 8.33 -9.82
N GLY A 54 1.43 7.31 -10.34
CA GLY A 54 0.85 6.23 -9.53
C GLY A 54 1.89 5.46 -8.72
N ALA A 55 3.05 5.16 -9.30
CA ALA A 55 4.14 4.48 -8.61
C ALA A 55 4.75 5.37 -7.51
N MET A 56 4.91 6.68 -7.77
CA MET A 56 5.32 7.65 -6.76
C MET A 56 4.31 7.75 -5.62
N ALA A 57 3.02 7.84 -5.92
CA ALA A 57 1.96 7.88 -4.92
C ALA A 57 1.98 6.66 -3.99
N VAL A 58 2.18 5.46 -4.55
CA VAL A 58 2.36 4.23 -3.76
C VAL A 58 3.58 4.32 -2.86
N ARG A 59 4.72 4.74 -3.38
CA ARG A 59 5.95 4.89 -2.59
C ARG A 59 5.76 5.89 -1.44
N GLN A 60 5.14 7.03 -1.73
CA GLN A 60 4.79 8.06 -0.76
C GLN A 60 3.85 7.54 0.33
N ALA A 61 2.84 6.73 -0.01
CA ALA A 61 1.94 6.10 0.96
C ALA A 61 2.67 5.12 1.89
N ILE A 62 3.59 4.31 1.35
CA ILE A 62 4.40 3.40 2.18
C ILE A 62 5.36 4.20 3.05
N ASP A 63 5.94 5.30 2.55
CA ASP A 63 6.80 6.18 3.36
C ASP A 63 6.05 6.84 4.50
N ALA A 64 4.82 7.30 4.26
CA ALA A 64 3.95 7.84 5.31
C ALA A 64 3.73 6.81 6.42
N TYR A 65 3.40 5.57 6.04
CA TYR A 65 3.25 4.47 7.00
C TYR A 65 4.53 4.17 7.79
N MET A 66 5.67 4.05 7.11
CA MET A 66 6.95 3.74 7.76
C MET A 66 7.45 4.84 8.70
N LYS A 67 7.02 6.09 8.46
CA LYS A 67 7.34 7.25 9.30
C LYS A 67 6.30 7.51 10.39
N ASP A 68 5.24 6.70 10.46
CA ASP A 68 4.09 6.90 11.35
C ASP A 68 3.44 8.29 11.18
N ILE A 69 3.33 8.75 9.92
CA ILE A 69 2.67 10.01 9.55
C ILE A 69 1.32 9.68 8.92
N ALA A 70 0.28 10.42 9.29
CA ALA A 70 -1.04 10.28 8.67
C ALA A 70 -0.94 10.49 7.15
N ILE A 71 -1.60 9.63 6.37
CA ILE A 71 -1.47 9.66 4.90
C ILE A 71 -2.01 10.98 4.32
N GLU A 72 -3.01 11.57 4.97
CA GLU A 72 -3.57 12.87 4.65
C GLU A 72 -2.57 14.01 4.88
N GLU A 73 -1.85 14.00 6.02
CA GLU A 73 -0.79 14.97 6.32
C GLU A 73 0.35 14.84 5.31
N TYR A 74 0.77 13.62 5.01
CA TYR A 74 1.83 13.39 4.03
C TYR A 74 1.42 13.85 2.63
N ALA A 75 0.14 13.71 2.28
CA ALA A 75 -0.41 14.14 1.00
C ALA A 75 -0.38 15.67 0.80
N GLU A 76 -0.38 16.47 1.87
CA GLU A 76 -0.30 17.95 1.74
C GLU A 76 0.95 18.41 1.00
N LYS A 77 2.06 17.67 1.16
CA LYS A 77 3.36 17.97 0.55
C LYS A 77 3.68 17.10 -0.67
N ASN A 78 2.83 16.13 -0.98
CA ASN A 78 3.07 15.13 -2.02
C ASN A 78 1.90 15.08 -3.00
N LYS A 79 2.08 15.76 -4.14
CA LYS A 79 1.03 15.96 -5.14
C LYS A 79 0.46 14.63 -5.66
N GLU A 80 1.30 13.66 -5.93
CA GLU A 80 0.89 12.37 -6.51
C GLU A 80 0.06 11.57 -5.51
N LEU A 81 0.51 11.48 -4.26
CA LEU A 81 -0.27 10.87 -3.18
C LEU A 81 -1.62 11.55 -3.02
N LYS A 82 -1.66 12.89 -3.00
CA LYS A 82 -2.92 13.64 -2.91
C LYS A 82 -3.87 13.32 -4.05
N ARG A 83 -3.38 13.34 -5.30
CA ARG A 83 -4.17 13.03 -6.49
C ARG A 83 -4.69 11.59 -6.48
N ALA A 84 -3.90 10.65 -5.97
CA ALA A 84 -4.30 9.26 -5.80
C ALA A 84 -5.40 9.11 -4.73
N LEU A 85 -5.28 9.82 -3.61
CA LEU A 85 -6.28 9.84 -2.55
C LEU A 85 -7.58 10.50 -2.99
N ASP A 86 -7.52 11.62 -3.72
CA ASP A 86 -8.71 12.27 -4.27
C ASP A 86 -9.50 11.31 -5.18
N LYS A 87 -8.79 10.44 -5.92
CA LYS A 87 -9.39 9.44 -6.80
C LYS A 87 -10.02 8.27 -6.03
N TRP A 88 -9.30 7.71 -5.06
CA TRP A 88 -9.63 6.42 -4.47
C TRP A 88 -10.19 6.49 -3.05
N GLY A 89 -9.96 7.59 -2.34
CA GLY A 89 -10.25 7.74 -0.91
C GLY A 89 -9.45 6.79 -0.03
N THR A 90 -9.82 6.75 1.26
CA THR A 90 -9.24 5.90 2.32
C THR A 90 -10.25 4.94 2.94
N LYS A 91 -11.47 4.87 2.39
CA LYS A 91 -12.52 4.00 2.93
C LYS A 91 -12.19 2.53 2.71
N VAL A 92 -12.15 1.79 3.80
CA VAL A 92 -12.16 0.32 3.79
C VAL A 92 -13.62 -0.10 3.92
N TYR A 93 -14.10 -0.96 3.03
CA TYR A 93 -15.44 -1.53 3.11
C TYR A 93 -15.40 -2.71 4.09
N GLU A 94 -16.27 -2.67 5.10
CA GLU A 94 -16.49 -3.76 6.07
C GLU A 94 -17.41 -4.85 5.50
#